data_AF-A0A367WYF8-F1
#
_entry.id   AF-A0A367WYF8-F1
#
_cell.length_a   1.000
_cell.length_b   1.000
_cell.length_c   1.000
_cell.angle_alpha   90.00
_cell.angle_beta   90.00
_cell.angle_gamma   90.00
#
_symmetry.space_group_name_H-M   'P 1'
#
loop_
_entity.id
_entity.type
_entity.pdbx_description
1 polymer ?
#
loop_
_entity_poly.entity_id
_entity_poly.type
_entity_poly.pdbx_seq_one_letter_code
_entity_poly.pdbx_strand_id
1 'polypeptide(L)'
;MNSDHQRQQDLRCCAISVCRGGIAKRVWGNLRHEYFQNAFQFEDLYVDVSNDTVTITKPKVEILLLGKARFHSISDYDIYGSLAEKYWNGRVYPNRHLPELAVMFPILFVSAEGNLQIHANYQTILYRNMQLDFALAEKFLNKGRFRDRILPEHHVKRLSSEFGGLEIPVSNDDLKKYFSDARRTELRLDAVRCQLLLDQARTI
;
A
#
# COMPACT_ATOMS: atom_id res chain seq x y z
N MET A 1 -9.16 -26.18 -27.10
CA MET A 1 -10.01 -24.99 -27.33
C MET A 1 -9.09 -23.80 -27.48
N ASN A 2 -9.17 -23.06 -28.59
CA ASN A 2 -8.19 -22.03 -28.93
C ASN A 2 -8.27 -20.87 -27.90
N SER A 3 -7.17 -20.56 -27.22
CA SER A 3 -7.14 -19.62 -26.09
C SER A 3 -7.67 -18.22 -26.42
N ASP A 4 -7.54 -17.81 -27.68
CA ASP A 4 -8.04 -16.52 -28.14
C ASP A 4 -9.56 -16.49 -28.31
N HIS A 5 -10.19 -17.62 -28.64
CA HIS A 5 -11.64 -17.70 -28.79
C HIS A 5 -12.34 -17.59 -27.43
N GLN A 6 -11.80 -18.28 -26.42
CA GLN A 6 -12.27 -18.16 -25.04
C GLN A 6 -12.14 -16.72 -24.52
N ARG A 7 -10.98 -16.08 -24.76
CA ARG A 7 -10.75 -14.69 -24.34
C ARG A 7 -11.73 -13.71 -24.99
N GLN A 8 -12.03 -13.87 -26.27
CA GLN A 8 -13.03 -13.05 -26.97
C GLN A 8 -14.43 -13.23 -26.39
N GLN A 9 -14.78 -14.46 -25.99
CA GLN A 9 -16.04 -14.76 -25.34
C GLN A 9 -16.11 -14.12 -23.95
N ASP A 10 -15.04 -14.21 -23.15
CA ASP A 10 -14.97 -13.61 -21.82
C ASP A 10 -15.06 -12.08 -21.87
N LEU A 11 -14.41 -11.43 -22.86
CA LEU A 11 -14.53 -9.99 -23.10
C LEU A 11 -15.96 -9.58 -23.46
N ARG A 12 -16.66 -10.39 -24.27
CA ARG A 12 -18.09 -10.17 -24.58
C ARG A 12 -18.95 -10.31 -23.33
N CYS A 13 -18.66 -11.29 -22.46
CA CYS A 13 -19.35 -11.45 -21.18
C CYS A 13 -19.17 -10.21 -20.29
N CYS A 14 -17.95 -9.66 -20.17
CA CYS A 14 -17.71 -8.41 -19.44
C CYS A 14 -18.53 -7.25 -20.00
N ALA A 15 -18.54 -7.06 -21.33
CA ALA A 15 -19.30 -5.99 -21.97
C ALA A 15 -20.82 -6.13 -21.74
N ILE A 16 -21.35 -7.35 -21.87
CA ILE A 16 -22.77 -7.64 -21.63
C ILE A 16 -23.15 -7.40 -20.17
N SER A 17 -22.31 -7.81 -19.21
CA SER A 17 -22.55 -7.58 -17.78
C SER A 17 -22.70 -6.08 -17.49
N VAL A 18 -21.75 -5.25 -17.94
CA VAL A 18 -21.83 -3.80 -17.73
C VAL A 18 -23.06 -3.20 -18.40
N CYS A 19 -23.37 -3.58 -19.64
CA CYS A 19 -24.58 -3.11 -20.34
C CYS A 19 -25.89 -3.52 -19.64
N ARG A 20 -25.86 -4.56 -18.79
CA ARG A 20 -27.00 -5.03 -17.99
C ARG A 20 -27.00 -4.53 -16.55
N GLY A 21 -26.14 -3.56 -16.22
CA GLY A 21 -26.05 -2.96 -14.88
C GLY A 21 -25.03 -3.63 -13.95
N GLY A 22 -24.22 -4.57 -14.46
CA GLY A 22 -23.11 -5.16 -13.73
C GLY A 22 -22.03 -4.13 -13.36
N ILE A 23 -21.40 -4.31 -12.20
CA ILE A 23 -20.41 -3.37 -11.67
C ILE A 23 -19.02 -3.75 -12.17
N ALA A 24 -18.37 -2.81 -12.84
CA ALA A 24 -16.95 -2.83 -13.13
C ALA A 24 -16.22 -1.86 -12.18
N LYS A 25 -15.17 -2.33 -11.50
CA LYS A 25 -14.36 -1.46 -10.63
C LYS A 25 -12.87 -1.73 -10.81
N ARG A 26 -12.07 -0.68 -10.67
CA ARG A 26 -10.62 -0.81 -10.52
C ARG A 26 -10.31 -1.41 -9.16
N VAL A 27 -9.45 -2.42 -9.13
CA VAL A 27 -8.94 -3.05 -7.91
C VAL A 27 -7.43 -2.92 -7.84
N TRP A 28 -6.93 -2.73 -6.63
CA TRP A 28 -5.50 -2.75 -6.33
C TRP A 28 -5.27 -3.68 -5.15
N GLY A 29 -4.26 -4.55 -5.24
CA GLY A 29 -4.11 -5.60 -4.25
C GLY A 29 -2.85 -6.44 -4.44
N ASN A 30 -2.83 -7.52 -3.67
CA ASN A 30 -1.76 -8.50 -3.63
C ASN A 30 -2.09 -9.63 -4.61
N LEU A 31 -1.37 -9.71 -5.72
CA LEU A 31 -1.46 -10.84 -6.63
C LEU A 31 -0.46 -11.92 -6.20
N ARG A 32 -0.99 -13.07 -5.79
CA ARG A 32 -0.22 -14.31 -5.52
C ARG A 32 0.89 -14.16 -4.46
N HIS A 33 0.79 -13.18 -3.56
CA HIS A 33 1.83 -12.85 -2.57
C HIS A 33 3.16 -12.46 -3.22
N GLU A 34 3.12 -11.85 -4.40
CA GLU A 34 4.32 -11.54 -5.20
C GLU A 34 4.32 -10.13 -5.75
N TYR A 35 3.15 -9.63 -6.15
CA TYR A 35 3.05 -8.38 -6.88
C TYR A 35 2.01 -7.45 -6.26
N PHE A 36 2.33 -6.15 -6.19
CA PHE A 36 1.29 -5.12 -6.15
C PHE A 36 0.68 -5.01 -7.54
N GLN A 37 -0.61 -5.28 -7.64
CA GLN A 37 -1.29 -5.39 -8.93
C GLN A 37 -2.44 -4.40 -9.02
N ASN A 38 -2.51 -3.68 -10.15
CA ASN A 38 -3.71 -2.98 -10.59
C ASN A 38 -4.46 -3.86 -11.59
N ALA A 39 -5.77 -4.00 -11.41
CA ALA A 39 -6.62 -4.76 -12.32
C ALA A 39 -8.03 -4.18 -12.33
N PHE A 40 -8.89 -4.74 -13.17
CA PHE A 40 -10.33 -4.54 -13.11
C PHE A 40 -11.01 -5.78 -12.54
N GLN A 41 -12.07 -5.55 -11.79
CA GLN A 41 -13.02 -6.58 -11.38
C GLN A 41 -14.35 -6.31 -12.08
N PHE A 42 -14.82 -7.29 -12.85
CA PHE A 42 -16.15 -7.33 -13.46
C PHE A 42 -16.92 -8.48 -12.81
N GLU A 43 -17.80 -8.17 -11.85
CA GLU A 43 -18.44 -9.20 -11.02
C GLU A 43 -17.40 -10.17 -10.42
N ASP A 44 -17.44 -11.45 -10.80
CA ASP A 44 -16.51 -12.48 -10.34
C ASP A 44 -15.28 -12.66 -11.23
N LEU A 45 -15.12 -11.82 -12.26
CA LEU A 45 -13.97 -11.85 -13.17
C LEU A 45 -12.91 -10.85 -12.74
N TYR A 46 -11.68 -11.34 -12.61
CA TYR A 46 -10.45 -10.58 -12.58
C TYR A 46 -9.97 -10.34 -14.01
N VAL A 47 -9.66 -9.09 -14.34
CA VAL A 47 -9.20 -8.67 -15.67
C VAL A 47 -7.95 -7.81 -15.52
N ASP A 48 -6.81 -8.33 -15.98
CA ASP A 48 -5.54 -7.60 -16.06
C ASP A 48 -5.26 -7.23 -17.51
N VAL A 49 -5.17 -5.93 -17.79
CA VAL A 49 -5.01 -5.35 -19.13
C VAL A 49 -3.56 -5.01 -19.48
N SER A 50 -2.58 -5.40 -18.66
CA SER A 50 -1.16 -5.04 -18.85
C SER A 50 -0.20 -6.23 -18.74
N ASN A 51 -0.67 -7.44 -19.00
CA ASN A 51 0.10 -8.66 -18.74
C ASN A 51 1.29 -8.90 -19.71
N ASP A 52 1.35 -8.20 -20.86
CA ASP A 52 2.47 -8.26 -21.81
C ASP A 52 3.60 -7.25 -21.51
N THR A 53 3.37 -6.27 -20.62
CA THR A 53 4.34 -5.21 -20.28
C THR A 53 5.60 -5.72 -19.57
N VAL A 54 5.54 -6.92 -18.99
CA VAL A 54 6.68 -7.59 -18.32
C VAL A 54 7.21 -8.76 -19.15
N THR A 55 6.39 -9.33 -20.04
CA THR A 55 6.77 -10.48 -20.86
C THR A 55 5.99 -10.42 -22.17
N ILE A 56 6.66 -10.02 -23.25
CA ILE A 56 6.06 -9.77 -24.57
C ILE A 56 5.28 -11.00 -25.12
N THR A 57 5.65 -12.20 -24.68
CA THR A 57 5.00 -13.46 -25.09
C THR A 57 3.73 -13.79 -24.32
N LYS A 58 3.40 -13.07 -23.24
CA LYS A 58 2.18 -13.30 -22.47
C LYS A 58 0.96 -12.70 -23.17
N PRO A 59 -0.25 -13.25 -22.93
CA PRO A 59 -1.49 -12.62 -23.34
C PRO A 59 -1.58 -11.17 -22.88
N LYS A 60 -1.91 -10.24 -23.78
CA LYS A 60 -2.08 -8.81 -23.46
C LYS A 60 -3.14 -8.56 -22.37
N VAL A 61 -4.15 -9.43 -22.34
CA VAL A 61 -5.22 -9.40 -21.34
C VAL A 61 -5.33 -10.78 -20.69
N GLU A 62 -5.22 -10.83 -19.36
CA GLU A 62 -5.53 -12.01 -18.55
C GLU A 62 -6.94 -11.85 -17.98
N ILE A 63 -7.82 -12.83 -18.21
CA ILE A 63 -9.16 -12.90 -17.63
C ILE A 63 -9.29 -14.21 -16.88
N LEU A 64 -9.63 -14.13 -15.60
CA LEU A 64 -9.78 -15.28 -14.71
C LEU A 64 -10.97 -15.07 -13.79
N LEU A 65 -11.58 -16.16 -13.29
CA LEU A 65 -12.39 -16.06 -12.09
C LEU A 65 -11.53 -15.52 -10.93
N LEU A 66 -12.06 -14.60 -10.13
CA LEU A 66 -11.35 -13.92 -9.06
C LEU A 66 -10.71 -14.90 -8.07
N GLY A 67 -11.43 -15.96 -7.71
CA GLY A 67 -10.92 -17.04 -6.85
C GLY A 67 -9.74 -17.81 -7.48
N LYS A 68 -9.67 -17.88 -8.81
CA LYS A 68 -8.54 -18.51 -9.54
C LYS A 68 -7.36 -17.56 -9.74
N ALA A 69 -7.60 -16.24 -9.78
CA ALA A 69 -6.55 -15.24 -9.90
C ALA A 69 -5.58 -15.24 -8.70
N ARG A 70 -6.06 -15.69 -7.51
CA ARG A 70 -5.35 -15.59 -6.21
C ARG A 70 -4.97 -14.13 -5.92
N PHE A 71 -5.94 -13.26 -6.15
CA PHE A 71 -5.86 -11.83 -5.86
C PHE A 71 -6.44 -11.58 -4.47
N HIS A 72 -5.63 -11.00 -3.59
CA HIS A 72 -5.96 -10.74 -2.20
C HIS A 72 -6.00 -9.23 -1.91
N SER A 73 -6.92 -8.81 -1.04
CA SER A 73 -6.94 -7.43 -0.57
C SER A 73 -5.73 -7.15 0.33
N ILE A 74 -5.12 -5.97 0.17
CA ILE A 74 -4.13 -5.47 1.12
C ILE A 74 -4.91 -4.74 2.22
N SER A 75 -5.17 -5.44 3.32
CA SER A 75 -6.04 -4.95 4.40
C SER A 75 -5.32 -4.24 5.54
N ASP A 76 -4.01 -4.45 5.69
CA ASP A 76 -3.19 -3.77 6.70
C ASP A 76 -1.74 -3.59 6.23
N TYR A 77 -0.97 -2.85 7.04
CA TYR A 77 0.42 -2.51 6.74
C TYR A 77 1.38 -3.70 6.93
N ASP A 78 1.00 -4.76 7.65
CA ASP A 78 1.84 -5.97 7.76
C ASP A 78 1.85 -6.75 6.44
N ILE A 79 0.67 -6.89 5.82
CA ILE A 79 0.51 -7.45 4.48
C ILE A 79 1.23 -6.58 3.46
N TYR A 80 1.02 -5.26 3.50
CA TYR A 80 1.71 -4.32 2.62
C TYR A 80 3.23 -4.46 2.75
N GLY A 81 3.75 -4.40 3.98
CA GLY A 81 5.19 -4.45 4.24
C GLY A 81 5.82 -5.76 3.78
N SER A 82 5.16 -6.89 4.07
CA SER A 82 5.63 -8.21 3.62
C SER A 82 5.68 -8.33 2.09
N LEU A 83 4.69 -7.77 1.41
CA LEU A 83 4.64 -7.73 -0.05
C LEU A 83 5.71 -6.79 -0.63
N ALA A 84 5.91 -5.61 -0.01
CA ALA A 84 6.92 -4.64 -0.40
C ALA A 84 8.34 -5.20 -0.35
N GLU A 85 8.72 -5.87 0.75
CA GLU A 85 10.04 -6.51 0.83
C GLU A 85 10.26 -7.53 -0.28
N LYS A 86 9.24 -8.35 -0.56
CA LYS A 86 9.34 -9.41 -1.58
C LYS A 86 9.36 -8.85 -3.00
N TYR A 87 8.51 -7.86 -3.30
CA TYR A 87 8.35 -7.34 -4.65
C TYR A 87 9.46 -6.35 -5.04
N TRP A 88 9.87 -5.47 -4.12
CA TRP A 88 10.88 -4.45 -4.37
C TRP A 88 12.27 -4.79 -3.87
N ASN A 89 12.46 -5.97 -3.25
CA ASN A 89 13.74 -6.45 -2.75
C ASN A 89 14.43 -5.46 -1.76
N GLY A 90 13.65 -4.87 -0.86
CA GLY A 90 14.17 -3.95 0.16
C GLY A 90 13.78 -4.35 1.58
N ARG A 91 13.94 -3.43 2.53
CA ARG A 91 13.62 -3.65 3.94
C ARG A 91 12.62 -2.64 4.48
N VAL A 92 11.61 -3.15 5.18
CA VAL A 92 10.61 -2.36 5.89
C VAL A 92 11.02 -2.15 7.35
N TYR A 93 10.86 -0.91 7.82
CA TYR A 93 11.09 -0.47 9.19
C TYR A 93 9.89 0.34 9.70
N PRO A 94 9.61 0.31 11.00
CA PRO A 94 8.55 1.11 11.60
C PRO A 94 8.95 2.59 11.64
N ASN A 95 8.07 3.47 11.18
CA ASN A 95 8.30 4.91 11.29
C ASN A 95 8.09 5.36 12.74
N ARG A 96 9.18 5.39 13.51
CA ARG A 96 9.23 5.91 14.89
C ARG A 96 10.08 7.17 15.03
N HIS A 97 10.77 7.56 13.97
CA HIS A 97 11.62 8.74 13.93
C HIS A 97 10.87 9.98 13.45
N LEU A 98 9.74 9.82 12.74
CA LEU A 98 8.88 10.91 12.29
C LEU A 98 7.46 10.69 12.81
N PRO A 99 7.21 10.84 14.12
CA PRO A 99 5.95 10.42 14.74
C PRO A 99 4.70 11.16 14.21
N GLU A 100 4.84 12.41 13.77
CA GLU A 100 3.75 13.15 13.13
C GLU A 100 3.34 12.53 11.79
N LEU A 101 4.31 12.13 10.98
CA LEU A 101 4.07 11.43 9.72
C LEU A 101 3.61 9.99 9.94
N ALA A 102 4.07 9.33 11.00
CA ALA A 102 3.82 7.92 11.29
C ALA A 102 2.34 7.56 11.41
N VAL A 103 1.49 8.53 11.77
CA VAL A 103 0.03 8.37 11.85
C VAL A 103 -0.57 8.03 10.49
N MET A 104 -0.09 8.67 9.42
CA MET A 104 -0.53 8.43 8.04
C MET A 104 0.38 7.43 7.30
N PHE A 105 1.69 7.51 7.56
CA PHE A 105 2.74 6.76 6.87
C PHE A 105 3.61 6.00 7.88
N PRO A 106 3.14 4.84 8.36
CA PRO A 106 3.82 4.08 9.40
C PRO A 106 5.05 3.31 8.90
N ILE A 107 5.30 3.29 7.59
CA ILE A 107 6.36 2.49 6.95
C ILE A 107 7.48 3.39 6.44
N LEU A 108 8.69 3.09 6.92
CA LEU A 108 9.93 3.46 6.26
C LEU A 108 10.41 2.27 5.44
N PHE A 109 10.75 2.49 4.17
CA PHE A 109 11.28 1.46 3.30
C PHE A 109 12.69 1.86 2.87
N VAL A 110 13.62 0.90 2.95
CA VAL A 110 14.97 1.04 2.45
C VAL A 110 15.11 0.11 1.25
N SER A 111 15.35 0.67 0.06
CA SER A 111 15.50 -0.12 -1.17
C SER A 111 16.77 -0.99 -1.14
N ALA A 112 16.91 -1.90 -2.11
CA ALA A 112 18.13 -2.70 -2.27
C ALA A 112 19.38 -1.83 -2.43
N GLU A 113 19.23 -0.67 -3.06
CA GLU A 113 20.28 0.34 -3.30
C GLU A 113 20.54 1.23 -2.07
N GLY A 114 19.81 1.02 -0.97
CA GLY A 114 19.97 1.79 0.27
C GLY A 114 19.22 3.12 0.27
N ASN A 115 18.27 3.35 -0.64
CA ASN A 115 17.48 4.58 -0.62
C ASN A 115 16.35 4.47 0.42
N LEU A 116 16.32 5.39 1.37
CA LEU A 116 15.22 5.55 2.31
C LEU A 116 14.05 6.27 1.64
N GLN A 117 12.84 5.74 1.78
CA GLN A 117 11.60 6.32 1.27
C GLN A 117 10.46 6.11 2.26
N ILE A 118 9.51 7.04 2.30
CA ILE A 118 8.23 6.81 2.98
C ILE A 118 7.27 6.10 2.03
N HIS A 119 6.79 4.93 2.44
CA HIS A 119 5.91 4.11 1.63
C HIS A 119 4.47 4.06 2.16
N ALA A 120 3.63 3.33 1.42
CA ALA A 120 2.20 3.19 1.66
C ALA A 120 1.40 4.51 1.54
N ASN A 121 1.93 5.45 0.73
CA ASN A 121 1.22 6.65 0.26
C ASN A 121 0.21 6.36 -0.86
N TYR A 122 0.03 5.09 -1.26
CA TYR A 122 -0.99 4.69 -2.22
C TYR A 122 -2.38 4.83 -1.61
N GLN A 123 -3.26 5.46 -2.39
CA GLN A 123 -4.60 5.89 -2.00
C GLN A 123 -5.39 4.85 -1.19
N THR A 124 -5.40 3.59 -1.60
CA THR A 124 -6.30 2.57 -1.02
C THR A 124 -6.02 2.26 0.45
N ILE A 125 -4.78 1.97 0.84
CA ILE A 125 -4.46 1.66 2.24
C ILE A 125 -4.43 2.91 3.12
N LEU A 126 -3.99 4.05 2.57
CA LEU A 126 -4.01 5.32 3.28
C LEU A 126 -5.44 5.78 3.60
N TYR A 127 -6.34 5.76 2.61
CA TYR A 127 -7.76 6.08 2.85
C TYR A 127 -8.39 5.11 3.84
N ARG A 128 -8.06 3.82 3.77
CA ARG A 128 -8.54 2.84 4.74
C ARG A 128 -8.03 3.12 6.16
N ASN A 129 -6.76 3.52 6.29
CA ASN A 129 -6.19 3.93 7.57
C ASN A 129 -6.93 5.16 8.14
N MET A 130 -7.20 6.17 7.31
CA MET A 130 -7.97 7.36 7.72
C MET A 130 -9.43 7.04 8.09
N GLN A 131 -10.09 6.14 7.34
CA GLN A 131 -11.46 5.68 7.63
C GLN A 131 -11.55 4.94 8.96
N LEU A 132 -10.48 4.23 9.33
CA LEU A 132 -10.38 3.48 10.59
C LEU A 132 -9.67 4.28 11.69
N ASP A 133 -9.72 5.62 11.63
CA ASP A 133 -9.15 6.52 12.63
C ASP A 133 -7.70 6.18 12.99
N PHE A 134 -6.90 5.90 11.95
CA PHE A 134 -5.49 5.57 11.99
C PHE A 134 -5.14 4.27 12.73
N ALA A 135 -6.13 3.42 13.02
CA ALA A 135 -5.92 2.18 13.78
C ALA A 135 -5.01 1.17 13.07
N LEU A 136 -4.92 1.20 11.74
CA LEU A 136 -4.03 0.29 10.99
C LEU A 136 -2.56 0.67 11.20
N ALA A 137 -2.25 1.96 11.12
CA ALA A 137 -0.91 2.47 11.39
C ALA A 137 -0.50 2.25 12.85
N GLU A 138 -1.42 2.50 13.78
CA GLU A 138 -1.19 2.25 15.21
C GLU A 138 -0.92 0.77 15.50
N LYS A 139 -1.72 -0.14 14.91
CA LYS A 139 -1.51 -1.59 15.00
C LYS A 139 -0.12 -1.96 14.48
N PHE A 140 0.26 -1.48 13.30
CA PHE A 140 1.54 -1.80 12.67
C PHE A 140 2.73 -1.39 13.56
N LEU A 141 2.70 -0.18 14.08
CA LEU A 141 3.81 0.34 14.88
C LEU A 141 3.90 -0.35 16.24
N ASN A 142 2.77 -0.63 16.91
CA ASN A 142 2.77 -1.17 18.28
C ASN A 142 2.80 -2.71 18.37
N LYS A 143 2.14 -3.38 17.43
CA LYS A 143 1.88 -4.83 17.47
C LYS A 143 2.20 -5.53 16.14
N GLY A 144 2.63 -4.79 15.13
CA GLY A 144 2.91 -5.32 13.80
C GLY A 144 4.16 -6.18 13.77
N ARG A 145 4.31 -6.91 12.67
CA ARG A 145 5.40 -7.85 12.43
C ARG A 145 6.78 -7.18 12.44
N PHE A 146 6.83 -5.90 12.05
CA PHE A 146 8.05 -5.12 11.88
C PHE A 146 8.41 -4.25 13.08
N ARG A 147 7.59 -4.26 14.14
CA ARG A 147 7.67 -3.28 15.24
C ARG A 147 9.04 -3.20 15.94
N ASP A 148 9.76 -4.32 15.99
CA ASP A 148 11.03 -4.48 16.72
C ASP A 148 12.24 -4.22 15.81
N ARG A 149 12.03 -3.86 14.54
CA ARG A 149 13.13 -3.55 13.62
C ARG A 149 13.68 -2.15 13.87
N ILE A 150 15.00 -2.05 13.88
CA ILE A 150 15.73 -0.82 14.13
C ILE A 150 16.24 -0.28 12.79
N LEU A 151 15.92 0.97 12.49
CA LEU A 151 16.41 1.65 11.30
C LEU A 151 17.94 1.85 11.39
N PRO A 152 18.72 1.56 10.34
CA PRO A 152 20.17 1.78 10.35
C PRO A 152 20.55 3.22 10.72
N GLU A 153 21.61 3.39 11.52
CA GLU A 153 22.01 4.69 12.10
C GLU A 153 22.21 5.80 11.06
N HIS A 154 22.76 5.49 9.89
CA HIS A 154 22.99 6.49 8.84
C HIS A 154 21.67 7.05 8.29
N HIS A 155 20.61 6.25 8.23
CA HIS A 155 19.27 6.71 7.88
C HIS A 155 18.63 7.52 9.00
N VAL A 156 18.84 7.13 10.26
CA VAL A 156 18.39 7.91 11.42
C VAL A 156 19.00 9.31 11.40
N LYS A 157 20.32 9.40 11.17
CA LYS A 157 21.03 10.69 11.04
C LYS A 157 20.51 11.52 9.88
N ARG A 158 20.27 10.90 8.71
CA ARG A 158 19.67 11.60 7.56
C ARG A 158 18.29 12.15 7.90
N LEU A 159 17.43 11.35 8.54
CA LEU A 159 16.10 11.78 8.96
C LEU A 159 16.16 12.96 9.94
N SER A 160 17.07 12.93 10.92
CA SER A 160 17.20 14.02 11.89
C SER A 160 17.78 15.29 11.27
N SER A 161 18.81 15.18 10.44
CA SER A 161 19.49 16.36 9.87
C SER A 161 18.72 17.04 8.75
N GLU A 162 18.02 16.27 7.89
CA GLU A 162 17.38 16.81 6.68
C GLU A 162 15.87 17.04 6.86
N PHE A 163 15.22 16.26 7.75
CA PHE A 163 13.75 16.21 7.83
C PHE A 163 13.19 16.44 9.23
N GLY A 164 14.04 16.81 10.20
CA GLY A 164 13.62 17.08 11.58
C GLY A 164 13.15 15.84 12.35
N GLY A 165 13.58 14.65 11.92
CA GLY A 165 13.31 13.40 12.62
C GLY A 165 14.00 13.30 13.99
N LEU A 166 13.45 12.46 14.86
CA LEU A 166 14.03 12.16 16.16
C LEU A 166 15.22 11.23 16.00
N GLU A 167 16.32 11.50 16.71
CA GLU A 167 17.46 10.57 16.77
C GLU A 167 17.11 9.29 17.54
N ILE A 168 16.31 9.43 18.60
CA ILE A 168 15.81 8.32 19.41
C ILE A 168 14.38 8.00 18.95
N PRO A 169 14.08 6.73 18.59
CA PRO A 169 12.74 6.36 18.15
C PRO A 169 11.73 6.55 19.29
N VAL A 170 10.55 7.06 18.94
CA VAL A 170 9.48 7.30 19.91
C VAL A 170 9.02 6.01 20.58
N SER A 171 8.77 6.08 21.90
CA SER A 171 8.23 4.98 22.69
C SER A 171 6.77 4.66 22.29
N ASN A 172 6.27 3.47 22.64
CA ASN A 172 4.86 3.14 22.39
C ASN A 172 3.90 4.06 23.15
N ASP A 173 4.26 4.51 24.35
CA ASP A 173 3.41 5.36 25.16
C ASP A 173 3.36 6.79 24.65
N ASP A 174 4.47 7.31 24.14
CA ASP A 174 4.49 8.61 23.49
C ASP A 174 3.82 8.57 22.12
N LEU A 175 3.97 7.48 21.37
CA LEU A 175 3.31 7.31 20.07
C LEU A 175 1.78 7.39 20.19
N LYS A 176 1.19 6.87 21.27
CA LYS A 176 -0.27 6.97 21.54
C LYS A 176 -0.75 8.42 21.57
N LYS A 177 0.08 9.38 22.00
CA LYS A 177 -0.28 10.80 22.05
C LYS A 177 -0.50 11.34 20.63
N TYR A 178 0.39 11.03 19.69
CA TYR A 178 0.24 11.43 18.28
C TYR A 178 -1.03 10.88 17.64
N PHE A 179 -1.35 9.61 17.86
CA PHE A 179 -2.60 9.02 17.37
C PHE A 179 -3.85 9.63 18.03
N SER A 180 -3.80 9.88 19.34
CA SER A 180 -4.89 10.53 20.07
C SER A 180 -5.12 11.97 19.60
N ASP A 181 -4.04 12.72 19.38
CA ASP A 181 -4.08 14.08 18.87
C ASP A 181 -4.63 14.11 17.44
N ALA A 182 -4.18 13.22 16.56
CA ALA A 182 -4.70 13.13 15.19
C ALA A 182 -6.20 12.85 15.14
N ARG A 183 -6.72 12.01 16.05
CA ARG A 183 -8.16 11.77 16.20
C ARG A 183 -8.89 12.99 16.74
N ARG A 184 -8.36 13.60 17.82
CA ARG A 184 -8.95 14.78 18.46
C ARG A 184 -9.03 15.97 17.52
N THR A 185 -8.01 16.20 16.70
CA THR A 185 -7.98 17.29 15.73
C THR A 185 -8.63 16.93 14.40
N GLU A 186 -9.29 15.78 14.30
CA GLU A 186 -9.92 15.28 13.07
C GLU A 186 -9.00 15.36 11.84
N LEU A 187 -7.72 14.97 11.99
CA LEU A 187 -6.72 15.07 10.91
C LEU A 187 -7.23 14.46 9.59
N ARG A 188 -7.97 13.36 9.68
CA ARG A 188 -8.59 12.66 8.54
C ARG A 188 -9.58 13.51 7.71
N LEU A 189 -10.11 14.59 8.29
CA LEU A 189 -11.03 15.54 7.65
C LEU A 189 -10.33 16.85 7.24
N ASP A 190 -9.10 17.07 7.72
CA ASP A 190 -8.30 18.25 7.37
C ASP A 190 -7.46 17.98 6.11
N ALA A 191 -8.04 18.32 4.96
CA ALA A 191 -7.39 18.11 3.66
C ALA A 191 -6.07 18.89 3.52
N VAL A 192 -5.96 20.08 4.14
CA VAL A 192 -4.76 20.91 4.04
C VAL A 192 -3.62 20.25 4.82
N ARG A 193 -3.87 19.86 6.07
CA ARG A 193 -2.86 19.16 6.89
C ARG A 193 -2.50 17.80 6.29
N CYS A 194 -3.47 17.04 5.78
CA CYS A 194 -3.19 15.80 5.08
C CYS A 194 -2.29 16.01 3.86
N GLN A 195 -2.54 17.06 3.08
CA GLN A 195 -1.72 17.37 1.90
C GLN A 195 -0.30 17.78 2.29
N LEU A 196 -0.13 18.59 3.34
CA LEU A 196 1.20 18.97 3.85
C LEU A 196 2.00 17.74 4.29
N LEU A 197 1.37 16.80 5.01
CA LEU A 197 2.02 15.55 5.43
C LEU A 197 2.38 14.66 4.22
N LEU A 198 1.51 14.61 3.20
CA LEU A 198 1.81 13.92 1.95
C LEU A 198 3.00 14.53 1.19
N ASP A 199 3.07 15.86 1.14
CA ASP A 199 4.15 16.57 0.46
C ASP A 199 5.48 16.35 1.19
N GLN A 200 5.48 16.44 2.52
CA GLN A 200 6.65 16.10 3.33
C GLN A 200 7.07 14.64 3.17
N ALA A 201 6.12 13.71 3.08
CA ALA A 201 6.45 12.30 2.86
C ALA A 201 7.09 12.03 1.49
N ARG A 202 6.82 12.86 0.47
CA ARG A 202 7.38 12.74 -0.88
C ARG A 202 8.78 13.30 -1.03
N THR A 203 9.24 14.13 -0.10
CA THR A 203 10.59 14.72 -0.14
C THR A 203 11.65 13.81 0.49
N ILE A 204 11.24 12.77 1.22
CA ILE A 204 12.11 11.81 1.92
C ILE A 204 12.51 10.65 1.01
#